data_AF-A0A9D8T8H0-F1
#
_entry.id   AF-A0A9D8T8H0-F1
#
_cell.length_a   1.000
_cell.length_b   1.000
_cell.length_c   1.000
_cell.angle_alpha   90.00
_cell.angle_beta   90.00
_cell.angle_gamma   90.00
#
_symmetry.space_group_name_H-M   'P 1'
#
loop_
_entity.id
_entity.type
_entity.pdbx_description
1 polymer ?
#
loop_
_entity_poly.entity_id
_entity_poly.type
_entity_poly.pdbx_seq_one_letter_code
_entity_poly.pdbx_strand_id
1 'polypeptide(L)'
;MDKSKCIVRVALSKVDAYKAADTWGEFVNIQGDEALSIDELHEESSKVDIYNLQGRLLYPKADIEEVKDALPKGIYLLRQGQRTIKVAF
;
A
#
# COMPACT_ATOMS: atom_id res chain seq x y z
N MET A 1 -5.76 23.20 -19.26
CA MET A 1 -5.53 23.08 -17.80
C MET A 1 -4.04 23.21 -17.58
N ASP A 2 -3.61 24.07 -16.65
CA ASP A 2 -2.20 24.36 -16.41
C ASP A 2 -1.64 23.35 -15.40
N LYS A 3 -0.80 22.41 -15.86
CA LYS A 3 -0.23 21.34 -15.04
C LYS A 3 0.70 21.87 -13.94
N SER A 4 1.30 23.06 -14.14
CA SER A 4 2.15 23.69 -13.13
C SER A 4 1.39 24.14 -11.87
N LYS A 5 0.09 24.41 -12.02
CA LYS A 5 -0.81 24.80 -10.91
C LYS A 5 -1.48 23.62 -10.23
N CYS A 6 -1.32 22.41 -10.77
CA CYS A 6 -1.91 21.20 -10.21
C CYS A 6 -1.05 20.67 -9.06
N ILE A 7 -1.70 20.21 -7.99
CA ILE A 7 -1.04 19.51 -6.88
C ILE A 7 -1.18 18.01 -7.12
N VAL A 8 -0.04 17.34 -7.27
CA VAL A 8 0.04 15.87 -7.35
C VAL A 8 0.38 15.35 -5.96
N ARG A 9 -0.52 14.56 -5.36
CA ARG A 9 -0.26 13.89 -4.08
C ARG A 9 0.22 12.47 -4.33
N VAL A 10 1.33 12.10 -3.71
CA VAL A 10 1.95 10.77 -3.82
C VAL A 10 2.32 10.25 -2.43
N ALA A 11 2.62 8.96 -2.31
CA ALA A 11 3.21 8.42 -1.08
C ALA A 11 4.46 9.22 -0.68
N LEU A 12 4.60 9.52 0.62
CA LEU A 12 5.69 10.36 1.12
C LEU A 12 7.08 9.84 0.70
N SER A 13 7.27 8.52 0.70
CA SER A 13 8.52 7.85 0.29
C SER A 13 8.79 7.85 -1.23
N LYS A 14 7.81 8.23 -2.06
CA LYS A 14 7.89 8.15 -3.52
C LYS A 14 7.99 9.52 -4.20
N VAL A 15 8.02 10.62 -3.44
CA VAL A 15 8.11 11.99 -4.00
C VAL A 15 9.26 12.14 -4.98
N ASP A 16 10.46 11.68 -4.61
CA ASP A 16 11.65 11.87 -5.46
C ASP A 16 11.61 11.00 -6.72
N ALA A 17 11.04 9.80 -6.64
CA ALA A 17 10.83 8.94 -7.81
C ALA A 17 9.88 9.58 -8.83
N TYR A 18 8.84 10.28 -8.35
CA TYR A 18 7.94 11.03 -9.23
C TYR A 18 8.61 12.27 -9.81
N LYS A 19 9.41 13.01 -9.03
CA LYS A 19 10.17 14.16 -9.55
C LYS A 19 11.22 13.77 -10.59
N ALA A 20 11.81 12.58 -10.48
CA ALA A 20 12.84 12.09 -11.40
C ALA A 20 12.29 11.50 -12.70
N ALA A 21 10.99 11.19 -12.76
CA ALA A 21 10.39 10.56 -13.92
C ALA A 21 9.93 11.61 -14.95
N ASP A 22 10.44 11.50 -16.18
CA ASP A 22 10.14 12.44 -17.30
C ASP A 22 8.64 12.64 -17.53
N THR A 23 7.83 11.61 -17.28
CA THR A 23 6.36 11.64 -17.43
C THR A 23 5.69 12.67 -16.51
N TRP A 24 6.32 13.00 -15.38
CA TRP A 24 5.79 13.94 -14.38
C TRP A 24 6.46 15.31 -14.43
N GLY A 25 7.40 15.55 -15.36
CA GLY A 25 8.17 16.80 -15.44
C GLY A 25 7.33 18.07 -15.66
N GLU A 26 6.10 17.93 -16.15
CA GLU A 26 5.16 19.06 -16.32
C GLU A 26 4.47 19.49 -15.01
N PHE A 27 4.57 18.67 -13.94
CA PHE A 27 3.97 18.95 -12.64
C PHE A 27 5.02 19.51 -11.67
N VAL A 28 4.88 20.78 -11.32
CA VAL A 28 5.84 21.46 -10.42
C VAL A 28 5.53 21.16 -8.94
N ASN A 29 4.26 20.93 -8.60
CA ASN A 29 3.81 20.75 -7.22
C ASN A 29 3.52 19.27 -6.91
N ILE A 30 4.57 18.49 -6.71
CA ILE A 30 4.47 17.10 -6.23
C ILE A 30 4.68 17.07 -4.71
N GLN A 31 3.66 16.66 -3.97
CA GLN A 31 3.63 16.64 -2.50
C GLN A 31 3.48 15.21 -1.99
N GLY A 32 4.25 14.88 -0.96
CA GLY A 32 4.12 13.62 -0.23
C GLY A 32 2.94 13.67 0.74
N ASP A 33 2.16 12.60 0.77
CA ASP A 33 1.05 12.37 1.69
C ASP A 33 1.29 11.03 2.39
N GLU A 34 1.42 11.09 3.71
CA GLU A 34 1.62 9.89 4.55
C GLU A 34 0.42 8.95 4.46
N ALA A 35 -0.79 9.46 4.22
CA ALA A 35 -1.99 8.63 4.04
C ALA A 35 -1.96 7.82 2.72
N LEU A 36 -1.11 8.21 1.77
CA LEU A 36 -0.90 7.48 0.51
C LEU A 36 0.29 6.51 0.57
N SER A 37 1.07 6.53 1.66
CA SER A 37 2.13 5.57 1.87
C SER A 37 1.55 4.18 2.09
N ILE A 38 1.91 3.26 1.20
CA ILE A 38 1.73 1.83 1.44
C ILE A 38 3.02 1.39 2.11
N ASP A 39 3.02 1.32 3.45
CA ASP A 39 4.11 0.68 4.17
C ASP A 39 4.17 -0.77 3.69
N GLU A 40 5.25 -1.15 2.99
CA GLU A 40 5.56 -2.56 2.81
C GLU A 40 5.76 -3.13 4.22
N LEU A 41 5.04 -4.21 4.56
CA LEU A 41 5.18 -4.91 5.84
C LEU A 41 6.62 -5.42 5.94
N HIS A 42 7.50 -4.60 6.51
CA HIS A 42 8.77 -5.07 6.99
C HIS A 42 8.50 -5.86 8.27
N GLU A 43 8.58 -7.18 8.13
CA GLU A 43 8.93 -8.19 9.13
C GLU A 43 8.76 -7.77 10.59
N GLU A 44 7.54 -7.80 11.14
CA GLU A 44 7.39 -7.99 12.58
C GLU A 44 6.07 -8.75 12.82
N SER A 45 6.22 -10.07 13.02
CA SER A 45 5.27 -11.04 13.56
C SER A 45 4.15 -10.43 14.41
N SER A 46 3.11 -9.96 13.74
CA SER A 46 1.94 -9.39 14.38
C SER A 46 0.73 -9.99 13.72
N LYS A 47 -0.02 -10.72 14.51
CA LYS A 47 -1.31 -11.30 14.11
C LYS A 47 -2.15 -10.28 13.34
N VAL A 48 -2.47 -10.59 12.09
CA VAL A 48 -3.22 -9.71 11.18
C VAL A 48 -4.59 -10.28 10.85
N ASP A 49 -5.54 -9.41 10.57
CA ASP A 49 -6.79 -9.82 9.94
C ASP A 49 -6.60 -9.89 8.42
N ILE A 50 -6.88 -11.05 7.82
CA ILE A 50 -6.70 -11.30 6.38
C ILE A 50 -8.06 -11.22 5.68
N TYR A 51 -8.17 -10.37 4.68
CA TYR A 51 -9.37 -10.20 3.86
C TYR A 51 -9.09 -10.53 2.40
N ASN A 52 -10.11 -11.04 1.70
CA ASN A 52 -10.09 -11.10 0.24
C ASN A 52 -10.42 -9.72 -0.38
N LEU A 53 -10.28 -9.60 -1.70
CA LEU A 53 -10.60 -8.36 -2.43
C LEU A 53 -12.08 -7.94 -2.38
N GLN A 54 -12.98 -8.84 -1.98
CA GLN A 54 -14.39 -8.51 -1.77
C GLN A 54 -14.65 -7.94 -0.36
N GLY A 55 -13.61 -7.79 0.46
CA GLY A 55 -13.73 -7.33 1.85
C GLY A 55 -14.21 -8.41 2.83
N ARG A 56 -14.26 -9.68 2.42
CA ARG A 56 -14.61 -10.79 3.31
C ARG A 56 -13.41 -11.16 4.18
N LEU A 57 -13.61 -11.16 5.49
CA LEU A 57 -12.63 -11.68 6.46
C LEU A 57 -12.46 -13.19 6.28
N LEU A 58 -11.23 -13.62 6.02
CA LEU A 58 -10.85 -15.03 5.89
C LEU A 58 -10.25 -15.55 7.20
N TYR A 59 -9.29 -14.81 7.75
CA TYR A 59 -8.58 -15.19 8.98
C TYR A 59 -8.49 -14.00 9.94
N PRO A 60 -9.07 -14.09 11.15
CA PRO A 60 -8.89 -13.08 12.18
C PRO A 60 -7.57 -13.29 12.93
N LYS A 61 -6.77 -12.23 13.12
CA LYS A 61 -5.54 -12.25 13.93
C LYS A 61 -4.63 -13.46 13.65
N ALA A 62 -4.42 -13.79 12.38
CA ALA A 62 -3.58 -14.91 11.96
C ALA A 62 -2.11 -14.49 11.81
N ASP A 63 -1.22 -15.45 12.03
CA ASP A 63 0.14 -15.36 11.57
C ASP A 63 0.17 -15.65 10.06
N ILE A 64 0.79 -14.75 9.28
CA ILE A 64 0.84 -14.85 7.82
C ILE A 64 1.67 -16.07 7.40
N GLU A 65 2.75 -16.37 8.13
CA GLU A 65 3.65 -17.47 7.79
C GLU A 65 2.97 -18.83 7.95
N GLU A 66 2.02 -18.95 8.88
CA GLU A 66 1.26 -20.18 9.10
C GLU A 66 0.17 -20.40 8.04
N VAL A 67 -0.39 -19.33 7.46
CA VAL A 67 -1.58 -19.42 6.59
C VAL A 67 -1.30 -19.17 5.12
N LYS A 68 -0.14 -18.60 4.75
CA LYS A 68 0.19 -18.25 3.36
C LYS A 68 0.09 -19.45 2.40
N ASP A 69 0.50 -20.63 2.86
CA ASP A 69 0.50 -21.86 2.03
C ASP A 69 -0.91 -22.43 1.84
N ALA A 70 -1.85 -22.08 2.73
CA ALA A 70 -3.25 -22.47 2.64
C ALA A 70 -4.10 -21.51 1.79
N LEU A 71 -3.59 -20.30 1.52
CA LEU A 71 -4.27 -19.30 0.71
C LEU A 71 -4.10 -19.62 -0.79
N PRO A 72 -5.19 -19.63 -1.57
CA PRO A 72 -5.08 -19.65 -3.03
C PRO A 72 -4.23 -18.48 -3.51
N LYS A 73 -3.44 -18.69 -4.58
CA LYS A 73 -2.67 -17.60 -5.20
C LYS A 73 -3.56 -16.43 -5.56
N GLY A 74 -3.17 -15.23 -5.15
CA GLY A 74 -4.02 -14.06 -5.31
C GLY A 74 -3.64 -12.90 -4.42
N ILE A 75 -4.49 -11.86 -4.47
CA ILE A 75 -4.30 -10.62 -3.73
C ILE A 75 -5.19 -10.62 -2.49
N TYR A 76 -4.59 -10.21 -1.37
CA TYR A 76 -5.23 -10.14 -0.07
C TYR A 76 -4.94 -8.80 0.60
N LEU A 77 -5.81 -8.41 1.53
CA LEU A 77 -5.64 -7.24 2.38
C LEU A 77 -5.33 -7.72 3.80
N LEU A 78 -4.19 -7.32 4.34
CA LEU A 78 -3.76 -7.62 5.70
C LEU A 78 -3.99 -6.38 6.56
N ARG A 79 -4.77 -6.51 7.62
CA ARG A 79 -5.03 -5.42 8.56
C ARG A 79 -4.35 -5.68 9.89
N GLN A 80 -3.52 -4.74 10.31
CA GLN A 80 -2.81 -4.74 11.59
C GLN A 80 -3.10 -3.43 12.32
N GLY A 81 -4.00 -3.47 13.31
CA GLY A 81 -4.48 -2.24 13.96
C GLY A 81 -5.18 -1.31 12.96
N GLN A 82 -4.65 -0.10 12.79
CA GLN A 82 -5.17 0.90 11.83
C GLN A 82 -4.55 0.79 10.43
N ARG A 83 -3.51 -0.04 10.25
CA ARG A 83 -2.83 -0.21 8.96
C ARG A 83 -3.49 -1.31 8.15
N THR A 84 -3.63 -1.10 6.84
CA THR A 84 -4.08 -2.11 5.87
C THR A 84 -3.10 -2.17 4.71
N ILE A 85 -2.65 -3.36 4.37
CA ILE A 85 -1.61 -3.59 3.37
C ILE A 85 -2.11 -4.60 2.36
N LYS A 86 -1.84 -4.35 1.09
CA LYS A 86 -2.16 -5.25 -0.01
C LYS A 86 -0.97 -6.17 -0.25
N VAL A 87 -1.18 -7.48 -0.15
CA VAL A 87 -0.16 -8.50 -0.37
C VAL A 87 -0.61 -9.47 -1.46
N ALA A 88 0.32 -9.97 -2.24
CA ALA A 88 0.11 -11.07 -3.18
C ALA A 88 0.84 -12.30 -2.66
N PHE A 89 0.13 -13.42 -2.56
CA PHE A 89 0.70 -14.75 -2.28
C PHE A 89 0.77 -15.57 -3.56
#